data_AF-A0A955C7S4-F1
#
_entry.id   AF-A0A955C7S4-F1
#
_cell.length_a   1.000
_cell.length_b   1.000
_cell.length_c   1.000
_cell.angle_alpha   90.00
_cell.angle_beta   90.00
_cell.angle_gamma   90.00
#
_symmetry.space_group_name_H-M   'P 1'
#
loop_
_entity.id
_entity.type
_entity.pdbx_description
1 polymer ?
#
loop_
_entity_poly.entity_id
_entity_poly.type
_entity_poly.pdbx_seq_one_letter_code
_entity_poly.pdbx_strand_id
1 'polypeptide(L)'
;DAPALAAGDMGVAMGAAGSDVAINSASVALLNSDLSRLPFLVRLSRATTKVIWQNLIFGVAFIVVTQTMAIWGQLQPIMAAMLHTVATAFVIFNSARLVRFGEDRSDEHAYFEGESPDIGDAHPHHDHAHADTITIGQPAPA
;
A
#
# COMPACT_ATOMS: atom_id res chain seq x y z
N ASP A 1 24.50 -11.50 -1.34
CA ASP A 1 23.05 -11.27 -1.09
C ASP A 1 22.15 -12.10 -2.00
N ALA A 2 22.25 -11.97 -3.33
CA ALA A 2 21.36 -12.70 -4.27
C ALA A 2 21.21 -14.23 -4.02
N PRO A 3 22.28 -15.02 -3.75
CA PRO A 3 22.10 -16.45 -3.44
C PRO A 3 21.34 -16.73 -2.15
N ALA A 4 21.40 -15.82 -1.17
CA ALA A 4 20.66 -15.93 0.08
C ALA A 4 19.18 -15.51 -0.09
N LEU A 5 18.91 -14.50 -0.93
CA LEU A 5 17.55 -14.11 -1.31
C LEU A 5 16.82 -15.22 -2.07
N ALA A 6 17.53 -15.95 -2.94
CA ALA A 6 16.98 -17.06 -3.72
C ALA A 6 16.81 -18.36 -2.90
N ALA A 7 17.46 -18.49 -1.75
CA ALA A 7 17.42 -19.69 -0.90
C ALA A 7 16.39 -19.65 0.24
N GLY A 8 15.86 -18.47 0.56
CA GLY A 8 14.82 -18.30 1.59
C GLY A 8 13.40 -18.42 1.03
N ASP A 9 12.43 -18.78 1.88
CA ASP A 9 11.02 -18.91 1.49
C ASP A 9 10.41 -17.62 0.92
N MET A 10 10.95 -16.45 1.30
CA MET A 10 10.70 -15.16 0.66
C MET A 10 11.95 -14.28 0.71
N GLY A 11 12.42 -13.81 -0.44
CA GLY A 11 13.47 -12.79 -0.56
C GLY A 11 12.87 -11.41 -0.82
N VAL A 12 13.38 -10.37 -0.14
CA VAL A 12 12.98 -8.97 -0.38
C VAL A 12 14.21 -8.13 -0.79
N ALA A 13 14.13 -7.45 -1.93
CA ALA A 13 15.15 -6.52 -2.41
C ALA A 13 14.67 -5.06 -2.27
N MET A 14 15.57 -4.15 -1.92
CA MET A 14 15.32 -2.70 -2.06
C MET A 14 15.60 -2.28 -3.50
N GLY A 15 14.59 -1.85 -4.25
CA GLY A 15 14.71 -1.51 -5.66
C GLY A 15 15.62 -0.29 -5.94
N ALA A 16 15.65 0.69 -5.03
CA ALA A 16 16.49 1.89 -5.17
C ALA A 16 17.95 1.71 -4.72
N ALA A 17 18.27 0.66 -3.95
CA ALA A 17 19.58 0.46 -3.31
C ALA A 17 20.18 -0.94 -3.52
N GLY A 18 19.45 -1.86 -4.15
CA GLY A 18 19.85 -3.23 -4.40
C GLY A 18 20.52 -3.39 -5.77
N SER A 19 21.44 -4.34 -5.86
CA SER A 19 21.99 -4.78 -7.15
C SER A 19 20.88 -5.40 -8.02
N ASP A 20 20.94 -5.18 -9.33
CA ASP A 20 20.07 -5.80 -10.34
C ASP A 20 19.93 -7.33 -10.15
N VAL A 21 21.05 -7.99 -9.85
CA VAL A 21 21.10 -9.44 -9.54
C VAL A 21 20.28 -9.80 -8.30
N ALA A 22 20.22 -8.92 -7.30
CA ALA A 22 19.42 -9.11 -6.09
C ALA A 22 17.92 -8.83 -6.35
N ILE A 23 17.60 -7.84 -7.18
CA ILE A 23 16.21 -7.51 -7.57
C ILE A 23 15.60 -8.68 -8.37
N ASN A 24 16.31 -9.19 -9.38
CA ASN A 24 15.86 -10.33 -10.18
C ASN A 24 15.78 -11.66 -9.40
N SER A 25 16.45 -11.76 -8.24
CA SER A 25 16.44 -12.95 -7.38
C SER A 25 15.44 -12.88 -6.22
N ALA A 26 14.78 -11.74 -6.01
CA ALA A 26 13.86 -11.52 -4.89
C ALA A 26 12.40 -11.76 -5.29
N SER A 27 11.62 -12.29 -4.34
CA SER A 27 10.17 -12.49 -4.49
C SER A 27 9.39 -11.18 -4.42
N VAL A 28 9.94 -10.16 -3.77
CA VAL A 28 9.34 -8.82 -3.59
C VAL A 28 10.41 -7.75 -3.75
N ALA A 29 10.14 -6.71 -4.53
CA ALA A 29 10.99 -5.52 -4.65
C ALA A 29 10.30 -4.30 -4.00
N LEU A 30 10.97 -3.64 -3.07
CA LEU A 30 10.51 -2.38 -2.47
C LEU A 30 10.96 -1.20 -3.33
N LEU A 31 10.02 -0.48 -3.96
CA LEU A 31 10.36 0.67 -4.81
C LEU A 31 11.04 1.82 -4.05
N ASN A 32 10.76 1.93 -2.74
CA ASN A 32 11.41 2.87 -1.83
C ASN A 32 12.34 2.10 -0.87
N SER A 33 13.51 2.66 -0.56
CA SER A 33 14.47 2.17 0.43
C SER A 33 13.99 2.27 1.90
N ASP A 34 12.80 2.83 2.13
CA ASP A 34 12.14 2.91 3.43
C ASP A 34 11.59 1.55 3.93
N LEU A 35 12.35 0.90 4.81
CA LEU A 35 11.97 -0.36 5.47
C LEU A 35 10.80 -0.23 6.45
N SER A 36 10.38 0.98 6.85
CA SER A 36 9.25 1.18 7.79
C SER A 36 7.91 0.62 7.26
N ARG A 37 7.84 0.37 5.95
CA ARG A 37 6.67 -0.15 5.23
C ARG A 37 6.57 -1.69 5.27
N LEU A 38 7.64 -2.42 5.62
CA LEU A 38 7.61 -3.89 5.72
C LEU A 38 6.56 -4.42 6.71
N PRO A 39 6.40 -3.87 7.94
CA PRO A 39 5.34 -4.30 8.86
C PRO A 39 3.93 -4.09 8.30
N PHE A 40 3.69 -3.04 7.50
CA PHE A 40 2.41 -2.83 6.82
C PHE A 40 2.15 -3.93 5.78
N LEU A 41 3.13 -4.22 4.93
CA LEU A 41 3.03 -5.27 3.91
C LEU A 41 2.77 -6.66 4.53
N VAL A 42 3.43 -6.99 5.62
CA VAL A 42 3.19 -8.26 6.36
C VAL A 42 1.79 -8.30 6.99
N ARG A 43 1.29 -7.18 7.53
CA ARG A 43 -0.09 -7.10 8.06
C ARG A 43 -1.13 -7.24 6.96
N LEU A 44 -0.93 -6.60 5.81
CA LEU A 44 -1.79 -6.71 4.63
C LEU A 44 -1.80 -8.15 4.10
N SER A 45 -0.63 -8.75 3.90
CA SER A 45 -0.47 -10.15 3.48
C SER A 45 -1.26 -11.11 4.38
N ARG A 46 -1.14 -11.00 5.71
CA ARG A 46 -1.90 -11.82 6.67
C ARG A 46 -3.42 -11.63 6.57
N ALA A 47 -3.88 -10.40 6.34
CA ALA A 47 -5.30 -10.12 6.11
C ALA A 47 -5.79 -10.77 4.80
N THR A 48 -5.02 -10.68 3.72
CA THR A 48 -5.29 -11.33 2.44
C THR A 48 -5.35 -12.85 2.56
N THR A 49 -4.37 -13.47 3.24
CA THR A 49 -4.37 -14.92 3.50
C THR A 49 -5.62 -15.36 4.24
N LYS A 50 -6.11 -14.59 5.23
CA LYS A 50 -7.35 -14.91 5.95
C LYS A 50 -8.57 -14.96 5.04
N VAL A 51 -8.68 -14.06 4.06
CA VAL A 51 -9.79 -14.03 3.10
C VAL A 51 -9.66 -15.12 2.04
N ILE A 52 -8.44 -15.44 1.59
CA ILE A 52 -8.17 -16.61 0.73
C ILE A 52 -8.67 -17.89 1.41
N TRP A 53 -8.34 -18.10 2.69
CA TRP A 53 -8.81 -19.26 3.44
C TRP A 53 -10.34 -19.30 3.59
N GLN A 54 -11.00 -18.16 3.83
CA GLN A 54 -12.47 -18.09 3.87
C GLN A 54 -13.10 -18.48 2.53
N ASN A 55 -12.59 -17.93 1.43
CA ASN A 55 -13.06 -18.23 0.07
C ASN A 55 -12.84 -19.71 -0.29
N LEU A 56 -11.68 -20.27 0.08
CA LEU A 56 -11.34 -21.67 -0.16
C LEU A 56 -12.26 -22.62 0.62
N ILE A 57 -12.48 -22.36 1.92
CA ILE A 57 -13.39 -23.15 2.76
C ILE A 57 -14.82 -23.07 2.20
N PHE A 58 -15.29 -21.88 1.82
CA PHE A 58 -16.61 -21.71 1.22
C PHE A 58 -16.74 -22.43 -0.13
N GLY A 59 -15.76 -22.31 -1.02
CA GLY A 59 -15.74 -22.97 -2.33
C GLY A 59 -15.70 -24.50 -2.23
N VAL A 60 -14.87 -25.05 -1.34
CA VAL A 60 -14.83 -26.49 -1.07
C VAL A 60 -16.14 -26.97 -0.45
N ALA A 61 -16.68 -26.28 0.55
CA ALA A 61 -17.97 -26.61 1.14
C ALA A 61 -19.10 -26.58 0.09
N PHE A 62 -19.11 -25.57 -0.78
CA PHE A 62 -20.07 -25.45 -1.88
C PHE A 62 -20.02 -26.66 -2.83
N ILE A 63 -18.81 -27.06 -3.26
CA ILE A 63 -18.62 -28.23 -4.13
C ILE A 63 -19.09 -29.50 -3.43
N VAL A 64 -18.74 -29.72 -2.15
CA VAL A 64 -19.15 -30.91 -1.39
C VAL A 64 -20.67 -30.97 -1.20
N VAL A 65 -21.31 -29.84 -0.84
CA VAL A 65 -22.78 -29.77 -0.64
C VAL A 65 -23.53 -29.98 -1.95
N THR A 66 -23.11 -29.32 -3.03
CA THR A 66 -23.77 -29.51 -4.34
C THR A 66 -23.54 -30.91 -4.89
N GLN A 67 -22.35 -31.48 -4.74
CA GLN A 67 -22.06 -32.84 -5.19
C GLN A 67 -22.84 -33.91 -4.41
N THR A 68 -23.02 -33.75 -3.09
CA THR A 68 -23.81 -34.68 -2.27
C THR A 68 -25.31 -34.59 -2.57
N MET A 69 -25.87 -33.37 -2.71
CA MET A 69 -27.27 -33.19 -3.14
C MET A 69 -27.54 -33.72 -4.55
N ALA A 70 -26.55 -33.64 -5.46
CA ALA A 70 -26.65 -34.22 -6.80
C ALA A 70 -26.70 -35.75 -6.77
N ILE A 71 -25.92 -36.41 -5.89
CA ILE A 71 -25.95 -37.87 -5.70
C ILE A 71 -27.31 -38.33 -5.14
N TRP A 72 -27.96 -37.53 -4.29
CA TRP A 72 -29.32 -37.79 -3.81
C TRP A 72 -30.43 -37.45 -4.83
N GLY A 73 -30.09 -37.02 -6.04
CA GLY A 73 -31.04 -36.70 -7.11
C GLY A 73 -31.92 -35.48 -6.84
N GLN A 74 -31.61 -34.67 -5.81
CA GLN A 74 -32.42 -33.53 -5.39
C GLN A 74 -32.10 -32.22 -6.13
N LEU A 75 -31.04 -32.21 -6.96
CA LEU A 75 -30.61 -31.03 -7.72
C LEU A 75 -30.99 -31.13 -9.19
N GLN A 76 -31.91 -30.28 -9.63
CA GLN A 76 -32.15 -30.02 -11.05
C GLN A 76 -31.00 -29.17 -11.64
N PRO A 77 -30.57 -29.41 -12.90
CA PRO A 77 -29.45 -28.68 -13.52
C PRO A 77 -29.61 -27.16 -13.53
N ILE A 78 -30.84 -26.66 -13.77
CA ILE A 78 -31.16 -25.22 -13.76
C ILE A 78 -30.90 -24.62 -12.37
N MET A 79 -31.31 -25.32 -11.32
CA MET A 79 -31.15 -24.87 -9.94
C MET A 79 -29.68 -24.90 -9.51
N ALA A 80 -28.92 -25.90 -9.96
CA ALA A 80 -27.46 -25.96 -9.77
C ALA A 80 -26.73 -24.80 -10.47
N ALA A 81 -27.11 -24.44 -11.70
CA ALA A 81 -26.51 -23.31 -12.43
C ALA A 81 -26.81 -21.94 -11.78
N MET A 82 -28.04 -21.73 -11.31
CA MET A 82 -28.43 -20.56 -10.52
C MET A 82 -27.61 -20.46 -9.23
N LEU A 83 -27.53 -21.56 -8.49
CA LEU A 83 -26.81 -21.66 -7.22
C LEU A 83 -25.29 -21.43 -7.40
N HIS A 84 -24.71 -21.91 -8.50
CA HIS A 84 -23.31 -21.63 -8.85
C HIS A 84 -23.04 -20.14 -9.08
N THR A 85 -23.92 -19.45 -9.82
CA THR A 85 -23.83 -18.00 -10.06
C THR A 85 -23.92 -17.20 -8.75
N VAL A 86 -24.78 -17.61 -7.82
CA VAL A 86 -24.88 -16.98 -6.49
C VAL A 86 -23.61 -17.21 -5.67
N ALA A 87 -23.03 -18.42 -5.72
CA ALA A 87 -21.81 -18.73 -4.97
C ALA A 87 -20.58 -17.99 -5.50
N THR A 88 -20.42 -17.86 -6.82
CA THR A 88 -19.31 -17.05 -7.40
C THR A 88 -19.47 -15.58 -7.05
N ALA A 89 -20.68 -15.02 -7.14
CA ALA A 89 -20.96 -13.65 -6.69
C ALA A 89 -20.64 -13.42 -5.20
N PHE A 90 -20.96 -14.38 -4.33
CA PHE A 90 -20.63 -14.31 -2.90
C PHE A 90 -19.12 -14.29 -2.64
N VAL A 91 -18.35 -15.15 -3.31
CA VAL A 91 -16.87 -15.20 -3.20
C VAL A 91 -16.23 -13.91 -3.73
N ILE A 92 -16.74 -13.36 -4.83
CA ILE A 92 -16.31 -12.07 -5.38
C ILE A 92 -16.59 -10.95 -4.36
N PHE A 93 -17.79 -10.92 -3.77
CA PHE A 93 -18.15 -9.92 -2.75
C PHE A 93 -17.26 -10.00 -1.51
N ASN A 94 -16.98 -11.20 -0.99
CA ASN A 94 -16.07 -11.38 0.15
C ASN A 94 -14.64 -10.93 -0.17
N SER A 95 -14.21 -11.12 -1.42
CA SER A 95 -12.91 -10.65 -1.92
C SER A 95 -12.86 -9.12 -2.05
N ALA A 96 -13.90 -8.50 -2.61
CA ALA A 96 -14.02 -7.05 -2.77
C ALA A 96 -14.04 -6.32 -1.41
N ARG A 97 -14.66 -6.93 -0.38
CA ARG A 97 -14.66 -6.42 1.00
C ARG A 97 -13.24 -6.24 1.56
N LEU A 98 -12.29 -7.09 1.19
CA LEU A 98 -10.89 -6.98 1.63
C LEU A 98 -10.21 -5.74 1.01
N VAL A 99 -10.43 -5.49 -0.28
CA VAL A 99 -9.79 -4.38 -1.01
C VAL A 99 -10.11 -3.06 -0.32
N ARG A 100 -11.39 -2.84 -0.01
CA ARG A 100 -11.86 -1.65 0.72
C ARG A 100 -11.23 -1.48 2.11
N PHE A 101 -10.92 -2.59 2.80
CA PHE A 101 -10.21 -2.56 4.10
C PHE A 101 -8.72 -2.19 3.98
N GLY A 102 -8.15 -2.21 2.77
CA GLY A 102 -6.78 -1.76 2.51
C GLY A 102 -6.65 -0.25 2.31
N GLU A 103 -7.74 0.42 1.91
CA GLU A 103 -7.75 1.84 1.52
C GLU A 103 -7.76 2.77 2.74
N ASP A 104 -8.70 2.56 3.69
CA ASP A 104 -8.94 3.33 4.95
C ASP A 104 -7.72 3.47 5.90
N ARG A 105 -6.55 2.90 5.57
CA ARG A 105 -5.32 2.93 6.39
C ARG A 105 -4.13 3.59 5.70
N SER A 106 -4.34 4.17 4.52
CA SER A 106 -3.34 4.99 3.82
C SER A 106 -3.28 6.41 4.38
N ASP A 107 -4.42 6.90 4.89
CA ASP A 107 -4.60 8.32 5.26
C ASP A 107 -3.97 8.67 6.62
N GLU A 108 -3.80 7.71 7.52
CA GLU A 108 -3.20 7.92 8.85
C GLU A 108 -1.69 8.21 8.79
N HIS A 109 -1.01 7.75 7.72
CA HIS A 109 0.41 8.05 7.49
C HIS A 109 0.66 9.42 6.86
N ALA A 110 -0.35 10.06 6.25
CA ALA A 110 -0.24 11.45 5.79
C ALA A 110 -0.21 12.45 6.97
N TYR A 111 -0.56 12.02 8.18
CA TYR A 111 -0.50 12.84 9.41
C TYR A 111 0.89 12.86 10.07
N PHE A 112 1.82 12.00 9.64
CA PHE A 112 3.20 11.96 10.16
C PHE A 112 4.19 12.82 9.36
N GLU A 113 3.80 13.31 8.18
CA GLU A 113 4.54 14.38 7.49
C GLU A 113 4.21 15.71 8.17
N GLY A 114 4.84 15.92 9.33
CA GLY A 114 4.52 17.02 10.22
C GLY A 114 4.77 18.39 9.59
N GLU A 115 3.68 19.11 9.37
CA GLU A 115 3.66 20.57 9.47
C GLU A 115 4.43 20.96 10.74
N SER A 116 5.66 21.43 10.58
CA SER A 116 6.46 21.96 11.68
C SER A 116 6.01 23.40 11.88
N PRO A 117 5.43 23.77 13.03
CA PRO A 117 5.17 25.17 13.31
C PRO A 117 6.49 25.93 13.26
N ASP A 118 6.53 27.03 12.53
CA ASP A 118 7.68 27.92 12.48
C ASP A 118 7.92 28.54 13.87
N ILE A 119 8.88 27.98 14.60
CA ILE A 119 9.36 28.49 15.89
C ILE A 119 10.71 29.19 15.69
N GLY A 120 10.67 30.29 14.94
CA GLY A 120 11.18 31.58 15.38
C GLY A 120 12.70 31.75 15.50
N ASP A 121 13.32 32.17 14.39
CA ASP A 121 14.66 32.74 14.36
C ASP A 121 14.65 34.20 14.88
N ALA A 122 14.53 34.37 16.20
CA ALA A 122 14.67 35.68 16.84
C ALA A 122 16.15 36.12 16.90
N HIS A 123 16.68 36.64 15.79
CA HIS A 123 18.05 37.15 15.71
C HIS A 123 18.10 38.67 15.93
N PRO A 124 18.61 39.19 17.07
CA PRO A 124 18.82 40.61 17.25
C PRO A 124 20.12 41.03 16.55
N HIS A 125 20.07 42.06 15.72
CA HIS A 125 21.26 42.81 15.32
C HIS A 125 21.03 44.31 15.51
N HIS A 126 22.00 44.96 16.14
CA HIS A 126 21.91 46.31 16.65
C HIS A 126 21.80 47.37 15.55
N ASP A 127 20.98 48.38 15.83
CA ASP A 127 20.92 49.65 15.10
C ASP A 127 22.19 50.49 15.34
N HIS A 128 22.70 51.09 14.27
CA HIS A 128 23.64 52.21 14.32
C HIS A 128 23.36 53.19 13.18
N ALA A 129 22.36 54.05 13.39
CA ALA A 129 22.20 55.27 12.62
C ALA A 129 23.41 56.20 12.77
N HIS A 130 23.91 56.72 11.64
CA HIS A 130 24.57 58.03 11.56
C HIS A 130 24.24 58.66 10.20
N ALA A 131 23.86 59.94 10.22
CA ALA A 131 23.48 60.70 9.03
C ALA A 131 24.70 61.42 8.41
N ASP A 132 24.67 61.68 7.10
CA ASP A 132 24.85 63.05 6.59
C ASP A 132 24.50 63.24 5.08
N THR A 133 23.40 63.97 4.86
CA THR A 133 23.18 65.17 4.01
C THR A 133 23.98 65.46 2.70
N ILE A 134 23.25 65.99 1.69
CA ILE A 134 23.64 66.83 0.51
C ILE A 134 24.11 66.14 -0.81
N THR A 135 23.81 66.61 -2.05
CA THR A 135 22.59 67.19 -2.71
C THR A 135 22.90 67.59 -4.19
N ILE A 136 21.90 67.52 -5.11
CA ILE A 136 21.86 67.93 -6.57
C ILE A 136 22.52 67.00 -7.63
N GLY A 137 21.77 66.66 -8.70
CA GLY A 137 22.39 66.17 -9.96
C GLY A 137 21.50 65.51 -11.06
N GLN A 138 20.44 66.15 -11.55
CA GLN A 138 19.85 65.89 -12.90
C GLN A 138 19.89 67.23 -13.69
N PRO A 139 19.88 67.31 -15.04
CA PRO A 139 19.35 66.40 -16.08
C PRO A 139 20.47 65.86 -17.02
N ALA A 140 20.30 65.36 -18.27
CA ALA A 140 19.17 65.25 -19.23
C ALA A 140 19.37 64.06 -20.21
N PRO A 141 18.34 63.62 -20.99
CA PRO A 141 18.51 62.65 -22.07
C PRO A 141 18.96 63.29 -23.41
N ALA A 142 19.52 62.45 -24.29
CA ALA A 142 19.78 62.70 -25.71
C ALA A 142 19.35 61.48 -26.53
#